data_AF-A0A2M7V3Q4-F1
#
_entry.id   AF-A0A2M7V3Q4-F1
#
_cell.length_a   1.000
_cell.length_b   1.000
_cell.length_c   1.000
_cell.angle_alpha   90.00
_cell.angle_beta   90.00
_cell.angle_gamma   90.00
#
_symmetry.space_group_name_H-M   'P 1'
#
loop_
_entity.id
_entity.type
_entity.pdbx_description
1 polymer ?
#
loop_
_entity_poly.entity_id
_entity_poly.type
_entity_poly.pdbx_seq_one_letter_code
_entity_poly.pdbx_strand_id
1 'polypeptide(L)' 'MRVQETIHDIIFLDISYASLQETKYLLHFIYVEKLLSEEEYKKMFTLADGIGAMFWKEIQNIKEHG' A
#
# COMPACT_ATOMS: atom_id res chain seq x y z
N MET A 1 6.39 -22.58 -15.77
CA MET A 1 7.44 -21.73 -15.18
C MET A 1 6.94 -20.29 -15.06
N ARG A 2 6.58 -19.59 -16.16
CA ARG A 2 6.04 -18.21 -16.14
C ARG A 2 4.84 -17.97 -15.20
N VAL A 3 3.82 -18.83 -15.27
CA VAL A 3 2.59 -18.71 -14.43
C VAL A 3 2.89 -18.77 -12.92
N GLN A 4 3.93 -19.51 -12.52
CA GLN A 4 4.29 -19.66 -11.12
C GLN A 4 4.99 -18.41 -10.58
N GLU A 5 5.77 -17.72 -11.41
CA GLU A 5 6.40 -16.44 -11.08
C GLU A 5 5.33 -15.34 -10.92
N THR A 6 4.36 -15.26 -11.85
CA THR A 6 3.23 -14.32 -11.79
C THR A 6 2.44 -14.41 -10.47
N ILE A 7 2.23 -15.62 -9.94
CA ILE A 7 1.50 -15.83 -8.68
C ILE A 7 2.29 -15.29 -7.48
N HIS A 8 3.61 -15.50 -7.43
CA HIS A 8 4.43 -14.99 -6.33
C HIS A 8 4.44 -13.46 -6.30
N ASP A 9 4.51 -12.82 -7.47
CA ASP A 9 4.50 -11.36 -7.58
C ASP A 9 3.17 -10.76 -7.10
N ILE A 10 2.04 -11.36 -7.50
CA ILE A 10 0.72 -10.93 -7.01
C ILE A 10 0.63 -11.10 -5.48
N ILE A 11 1.06 -12.23 -4.93
CA ILE A 11 1.02 -12.48 -3.49
C ILE A 11 1.86 -11.44 -2.73
N PHE A 12 3.07 -11.15 -3.22
CA PHE A 12 3.94 -10.16 -2.62
C PHE A 12 3.30 -8.76 -2.61
N LEU A 13 2.69 -8.35 -3.73
CA LEU A 13 2.02 -7.06 -3.85
C LEU A 13 0.75 -6.98 -2.99
N ASP A 14 -0.05 -8.05 -2.91
CA ASP A 14 -1.25 -8.12 -2.08
C ASP A 14 -0.88 -8.00 -0.58
N ILE A 15 0.16 -8.71 -0.13
CA ILE A 15 0.67 -8.59 1.25
C ILE A 15 1.18 -7.18 1.52
N SER A 16 1.93 -6.61 0.58
CA SER A 16 2.45 -5.24 0.71
C SER A 16 1.31 -4.21 0.77
N TYR A 17 0.25 -4.39 -0.02
CA TYR A 17 -0.93 -3.54 0.00
C TYR A 17 -1.69 -3.64 1.33
N ALA A 18 -1.85 -4.84 1.89
CA ALA A 18 -2.47 -5.05 3.19
C ALA A 18 -1.66 -4.38 4.32
N SER A 19 -0.34 -4.58 4.34
CA SER A 19 0.55 -3.94 5.32
C SER A 19 0.53 -2.40 5.23
N LEU A 20 0.34 -1.86 4.02
CA LEU A 20 0.15 -0.42 3.83
C LEU A 20 -1.15 0.10 4.46
N GLN A 21 -2.24 -0.68 4.43
CA GLN A 21 -3.48 -0.29 5.13
C GLN A 21 -3.29 -0.27 6.65
N GLU A 22 -2.57 -1.23 7.21
CA GLU A 22 -2.19 -1.23 8.63
C GLU A 22 -1.31 -0.02 8.97
N THR A 23 -0.38 0.33 8.09
CA THR A 23 0.46 1.53 8.23
C THR A 23 -0.38 2.80 8.22
N LYS A 24 -1.39 2.91 7.35
CA LYS A 24 -2.33 4.06 7.35
C LYS A 24 -3.12 4.18 8.64
N TYR A 25 -3.54 3.04 9.21
CA TYR A 25 -4.16 3.03 10.54
C TYR A 25 -3.17 3.52 11.61
N LEU A 26 -1.92 3.05 11.60
CA LEU A 26 -0.89 3.52 12.53
C LEU A 26 -0.61 5.03 12.37
N LEU A 27 -0.54 5.54 11.14
CA LEU A 27 -0.41 6.99 10.87
C LEU A 27 -1.58 7.78 11.47
N HIS A 28 -2.80 7.27 11.36
CA HIS A 28 -3.97 7.90 11.98
C HIS A 28 -3.89 7.85 13.51
N PHE A 29 -3.52 6.70 14.08
CA PHE A 29 -3.36 6.53 15.52
C PHE A 29 -2.33 7.51 16.10
N ILE A 30 -1.13 7.60 15.52
CA ILE A 30 -0.09 8.51 16.03
C ILE A 30 -0.46 9.99 15.87
N TYR A 31 -1.25 10.33 14.84
CA TYR A 31 -1.82 11.67 14.70
C TYR A 31 -2.82 11.98 15.82
N VAL A 32 -3.71 11.04 16.15
CA VAL A 32 -4.66 11.17 17.27
C VAL A 32 -3.95 11.32 18.61
N GLU A 33 -2.86 10.56 18.82
CA GLU A 33 -1.98 10.67 20.00
C GLU A 33 -1.10 11.95 20.00
N LYS A 34 -1.28 12.84 19.00
CA LYS A 34 -0.54 14.11 18.85
C LYS A 34 0.98 13.93 18.77
N LEU A 35 1.42 12.77 18.28
CA LEU A 35 2.83 12.48 18.00
C LEU A 35 3.27 12.97 16.62
N LEU A 36 2.31 13.48 15.83
CA LEU A 36 2.51 13.93 14.47
C LEU A 36 1.64 15.17 14.22
N SER A 37 2.17 16.19 13.54
CA SER A 37 1.37 17.37 13.19
C SER A 37 0.34 17.07 12.10
N GLU A 38 -0.68 17.91 11.97
CA GLU A 38 -1.69 17.75 10.90
C GLU A 38 -1.07 17.84 9.49
N GLU A 39 -0.06 18.70 9.31
CA GLU A 39 0.66 18.84 8.04
C GLU A 39 1.42 17.55 7.70
N GLU A 40 2.20 17.03 8.65
CA GLU A 40 2.93 15.77 8.49
C GLU A 40 1.96 14.61 8.22
N TYR A 41 0.80 14.59 8.91
CA TYR A 41 -0.18 13.51 8.79
C TYR A 41 -0.78 13.51 7.39
N LYS A 42 -1.23 14.68 6.91
CA LYS A 42 -1.75 14.83 5.55
C LYS A 42 -0.72 14.44 4.51
N LYS A 43 0.54 14.84 4.68
CA LYS A 43 1.63 14.50 3.77
C LYS A 43 1.90 12.99 3.71
N MET A 44 2.04 12.35 4.87
CA MET A 44 2.31 10.92 4.97
C MET A 44 1.12 10.08 4.49
N PHE A 45 -0.11 10.48 4.83
CA PHE A 45 -1.32 9.78 4.39
C PHE A 45 -1.51 9.89 2.87
N THR A 46 -1.28 11.08 2.29
CA THR A 46 -1.31 11.27 0.83
C THR A 46 -0.27 10.40 0.12
N LEU A 47 0.94 10.30 0.69
CA LEU A 47 1.99 9.42 0.14
C LEU A 47 1.56 7.95 0.21
N ALA A 48 1.01 7.51 1.34
CA ALA A 48 0.52 6.15 1.50
C ALA A 48 -0.62 5.82 0.51
N ASP A 49 -1.55 6.73 0.28
CA ASP A 49 -2.60 6.56 -0.74
C ASP A 49 -2.02 6.46 -2.16
N GLY A 50 -1.03 7.29 -2.48
CA GLY A 50 -0.32 7.22 -3.76
C GLY A 50 0.35 5.87 -3.99
N ILE A 51 1.06 5.34 -2.99
CA ILE A 51 1.69 4.02 -3.04
C ILE A 51 0.62 2.92 -3.20
N GLY A 52 -0.49 3.02 -2.46
CA GLY A 52 -1.59 2.07 -2.57
C GLY A 52 -2.20 2.03 -3.97
N ALA A 53 -2.37 3.18 -4.62
CA ALA A 53 -2.84 3.25 -6.00
C ALA A 53 -1.85 2.60 -7.00
N MET A 54 -0.54 2.77 -6.78
CA MET A 54 0.50 2.13 -7.60
C MET A 54 0.46 0.60 -7.46
N PHE A 55 0.39 0.09 -6.23
CA PHE A 55 0.27 -1.36 -5.98
C PHE A 55 -0.99 -1.94 -6.61
N TRP A 56 -2.13 -1.28 -6.41
CA TRP A 56 -3.40 -1.74 -6.99
C TRP A 56 -3.32 -1.83 -8.51
N LYS A 57 -2.79 -0.78 -9.16
CA LYS A 57 -2.61 -0.75 -10.61
C LYS A 57 -1.70 -1.88 -11.09
N GLU A 58 -0.59 -2.14 -10.39
CA GLU A 58 0.34 -3.20 -10.75
C GLU A 58 -0.29 -4.59 -10.60
N ILE A 59 -1.02 -4.84 -9.50
CA ILE A 59 -1.76 -6.09 -9.29
C ILE A 59 -2.76 -6.33 -10.44
N GLN A 60 -3.50 -5.30 -10.85
CA GLN A 60 -4.46 -5.43 -11.98
C GLN A 60 -3.72 -5.70 -13.29
N ASN A 61 -2.63 -4.98 -13.56
CA ASN A 61 -1.81 -5.17 -14.76
C ASN A 61 -1.31 -6.62 -14.87
N ILE A 62 -0.77 -7.17 -13.78
CA ILE A 62 -0.29 -8.56 -13.73
C ILE A 62 -1.46 -9.56 -13.87
N LYS A 63 -2.63 -9.30 -13.27
CA LYS A 63 -3.81 -10.18 -13.41
C LYS A 63 -4.38 -10.21 -14.84
N GLU A 64 -4.29 -9.10 -15.57
CA GLU A 64 -4.82 -8.98 -16.93
C GLU A 64 -3.83 -9.49 -18.01
N HIS A 65 -2.52 -9.38 -17.78
CA HIS A 65 -1.49 -9.63 -18.80
C HIS A 65 -0.42 -10.67 -18.43
N GLY A 66 -0.40 -11.17 -17.19
CA GLY A 66 0.63 -12.07 -16.63
C GLY A 66 0.37 -13.56 -16.77
#